data_AF-A0A7V8WMK9-F1
#
_entry.id   AF-A0A7V8WMK9-F1
#
_cell.length_a   1.000
_cell.length_b   1.000
_cell.length_c   1.000
_cell.angle_alpha   90.00
_cell.angle_beta   90.00
_cell.angle_gamma   90.00
#
_symmetry.space_group_name_H-M   'P 1'
#
loop_
_entity.id
_entity.type
_entity.pdbx_description
1 polymer ?
#
loop_
_entity_poly.entity_id
_entity_poly.type
_entity_poly.pdbx_seq_one_letter_code
_entity_poly.pdbx_strand_id
1 'polypeptide(L)'
;MDSLIDSLTGGHVAEVKIVLTSIVAALAMYQTFLMAVGYGKLRIRFLTSRTASFTHRGTGDAIVPITLLVAIMCLGYFGIEDALEHAPRPVTLHMISGFLLLLVLTIKIAVVRWWHGMGRFLPALGISVLTLFVITWLSSAGVYL
;
A
#
# COMPACT_ATOMS: atom_id res chain seq x y z
N MET A 1 -10.34 19.02 -9.00
CA MET A 1 -10.02 17.64 -8.54
C MET A 1 -11.14 17.15 -7.64
N ASP A 2 -11.60 18.01 -6.75
CA ASP A 2 -12.69 17.76 -5.79
C ASP A 2 -13.99 17.32 -6.48
N SER A 3 -14.42 18.00 -7.55
CA SER A 3 -15.63 17.61 -8.30
C SER A 3 -15.57 16.23 -8.95
N LEU A 4 -14.37 15.73 -9.30
CA LEU A 4 -14.17 14.39 -9.86
C LEU A 4 -14.22 13.34 -8.75
N ILE A 5 -13.57 13.60 -7.62
CA ILE A 5 -13.55 12.71 -6.44
C ILE A 5 -14.98 12.57 -5.89
N ASP A 6 -15.70 13.68 -5.80
CA ASP A 6 -17.08 13.71 -5.30
C ASP A 6 -18.03 12.94 -6.22
N SER A 7 -17.88 13.10 -7.55
CA SER A 7 -18.63 12.34 -8.55
C SER A 7 -18.32 10.83 -8.52
N LEU A 8 -17.04 10.46 -8.32
CA LEU A 8 -16.61 9.05 -8.26
C LEU A 8 -17.06 8.34 -6.98
N THR A 9 -17.22 9.08 -5.89
CA THR A 9 -17.60 8.56 -4.57
C THR A 9 -19.07 8.74 -4.25
N GLY A 10 -19.81 9.44 -5.10
CA GLY A 10 -21.21 9.80 -4.87
C GLY A 10 -21.39 10.63 -3.58
N GLY A 11 -20.41 11.46 -3.22
CA GLY A 11 -20.40 12.23 -1.96
C GLY A 11 -19.90 11.46 -0.72
N HIS A 12 -19.59 10.16 -0.83
CA HIS A 12 -19.25 9.29 0.29
C HIS A 12 -17.74 8.96 0.33
N VAL A 13 -16.89 9.98 0.23
CA VAL A 13 -15.42 9.83 0.13
C VAL A 13 -14.82 9.00 1.27
N ALA A 14 -15.29 9.22 2.50
CA ALA A 14 -14.80 8.52 3.68
C ALA A 14 -15.11 7.01 3.65
N GLU A 15 -16.35 6.64 3.28
CA GLU A 15 -16.79 5.25 3.21
C GLU A 15 -16.05 4.49 2.11
N VAL A 16 -15.94 5.09 0.91
CA VAL A 16 -15.19 4.52 -0.21
C VAL A 16 -13.72 4.33 0.17
N LYS A 17 -13.12 5.30 0.86
CA LYS A 17 -11.75 5.19 1.38
C LYS A 17 -11.60 4.03 2.37
N ILE A 18 -12.53 3.86 3.31
CA ILE A 18 -12.49 2.75 4.29
C ILE A 18 -12.57 1.39 3.56
N VAL A 19 -13.47 1.25 2.59
CA VAL A 19 -13.61 0.01 1.81
C VAL A 19 -12.34 -0.27 1.01
N LEU A 20 -11.82 0.71 0.25
CA LEU A 20 -10.63 0.53 -0.56
C LEU A 20 -9.39 0.22 0.31
N THR A 21 -9.21 0.92 1.42
CA THR A 21 -8.09 0.67 2.33
C THR A 21 -8.18 -0.69 3.01
N SER A 22 -9.39 -1.17 3.33
CA SER A 22 -9.61 -2.53 3.84
C SER A 22 -9.28 -3.60 2.79
N ILE A 23 -9.64 -3.38 1.53
CA ILE A 23 -9.27 -4.25 0.42
C ILE A 23 -7.74 -4.29 0.26
N VAL A 24 -7.08 -3.13 0.25
CA VAL A 24 -5.61 -3.05 0.17
C VAL A 24 -4.97 -3.76 1.36
N ALA A 25 -5.50 -3.61 2.58
CA ALA A 25 -4.99 -4.30 3.76
C ALA A 25 -5.10 -5.83 3.63
N ALA A 26 -6.27 -6.33 3.22
CA ALA A 26 -6.47 -7.76 2.99
C ALA A 26 -5.52 -8.31 1.92
N LEU A 27 -5.36 -7.58 0.81
CA LEU A 27 -4.44 -7.94 -0.26
C LEU A 27 -2.97 -7.88 0.22
N ALA A 28 -2.57 -6.91 1.03
CA ALA A 28 -1.23 -6.83 1.60
C ALA A 28 -0.91 -8.00 2.55
N MET A 29 -1.90 -8.44 3.34
CA MET A 29 -1.78 -9.66 4.15
C MET A 29 -1.63 -10.90 3.27
N TYR A 30 -2.44 -11.01 2.21
CA TYR A 30 -2.34 -12.09 1.24
C TYR A 30 -0.96 -12.10 0.55
N GLN A 31 -0.42 -10.92 0.20
CA GLN A 31 0.91 -10.78 -0.37
C GLN A 31 2.02 -11.28 0.54
N THR A 32 1.95 -10.94 1.82
CA THR A 32 2.90 -11.40 2.85
C THR A 32 2.87 -12.92 2.96
N PHE A 33 1.68 -13.51 2.99
CA PHE A 33 1.50 -14.95 3.01
C PHE A 33 2.09 -15.63 1.76
N LEU A 34 1.76 -15.13 0.56
CA LEU A 34 2.28 -15.66 -0.69
C LEU A 34 3.82 -15.59 -0.75
N MET A 35 4.42 -14.51 -0.24
CA MET A 35 5.87 -14.36 -0.24
C MET A 35 6.55 -15.27 0.80
N ALA A 36 5.92 -15.51 1.95
CA ALA A 36 6.40 -16.48 2.92
C ALA A 36 6.40 -17.91 2.34
N VAL A 37 5.40 -18.27 1.54
CA VAL A 37 5.39 -19.55 0.78
C VAL A 37 6.42 -19.53 -0.35
N GLY A 38 6.51 -18.44 -1.11
CA GLY A 38 7.46 -18.26 -2.21
C GLY A 38 8.92 -18.43 -1.79
N TYR A 39 9.31 -17.86 -0.64
CA TYR A 39 10.63 -18.04 -0.05
C TYR A 39 10.81 -19.36 0.73
N GLY A 40 9.79 -20.22 0.79
CA GLY A 40 9.85 -21.51 1.48
C GLY A 40 9.85 -21.42 3.02
N LYS A 41 9.50 -20.25 3.59
CA LYS A 41 9.31 -20.06 5.04
C LYS A 41 8.03 -20.73 5.54
N LEU A 42 7.01 -20.82 4.69
CA LEU A 42 5.79 -21.59 4.92
C LEU A 42 5.67 -22.69 3.86
N ARG A 43 5.31 -23.91 4.28
CA ARG A 43 5.06 -25.05 3.38
C ARG A 43 3.58 -25.42 3.43
N ILE A 44 2.89 -25.19 2.32
CA ILE A 44 1.47 -25.52 2.16
C ILE A 44 1.36 -26.65 1.14
N ARG A 45 0.66 -27.73 1.50
CA ARG A 45 0.61 -28.98 0.71
C ARG A 45 0.15 -28.79 -0.74
N PHE A 46 -0.71 -27.82 -1.00
CA PHE A 46 -1.32 -27.56 -2.31
C PHE A 46 -0.76 -26.35 -3.06
N LEU A 47 0.19 -25.60 -2.47
CA LEU A 47 0.71 -24.36 -3.07
C LEU A 47 2.23 -24.42 -3.24
N THR A 48 2.68 -24.47 -4.49
CA THR A 48 4.12 -24.49 -4.80
C THR A 48 4.75 -23.09 -4.68
N SER A 49 6.04 -23.03 -4.35
CA SER A 49 6.79 -21.75 -4.28
C SER A 49 6.74 -20.97 -5.60
N ARG A 50 6.81 -21.66 -6.75
CA ARG A 50 6.72 -21.03 -8.07
C ARG A 50 5.35 -20.40 -8.29
N THR A 51 4.27 -21.13 -8.03
CA THR A 51 2.90 -20.61 -8.14
C THR A 51 2.68 -19.45 -7.19
N ALA A 52 3.08 -19.57 -5.92
CA ALA A 52 2.96 -18.50 -4.94
C ALA A 52 3.70 -17.22 -5.37
N SER A 53 4.91 -17.36 -5.90
CA SER A 53 5.70 -16.23 -6.40
C SER A 53 5.08 -15.58 -7.65
N PHE A 54 4.43 -16.37 -8.53
CA PHE A 54 3.70 -15.85 -9.67
C PHE A 54 2.45 -15.07 -9.23
N THR A 55 1.65 -15.67 -8.34
CA THR A 55 0.47 -15.02 -7.78
C THR A 55 0.83 -13.76 -6.99
N HIS A 56 1.95 -13.74 -6.27
CA HIS A 56 2.46 -12.56 -5.56
C HIS A 56 2.68 -11.39 -6.54
N ARG A 57 3.30 -11.65 -7.69
CA ARG A 57 3.49 -10.62 -8.73
C ARG A 57 2.17 -10.14 -9.32
N GLY A 58 1.30 -11.06 -9.74
CA GLY A 58 0.02 -10.69 -10.36
C GLY A 58 -0.91 -9.93 -9.41
N THR A 59 -1.00 -10.34 -8.15
CA THR A 59 -1.74 -9.58 -7.13
C THR A 59 -1.06 -8.24 -6.80
N GLY A 60 0.26 -8.13 -7.02
CA GLY A 60 1.01 -6.90 -6.80
C GLY A 60 0.66 -5.86 -7.85
N ASP A 61 0.59 -6.29 -9.10
CA ASP A 61 0.17 -5.44 -10.23
C ASP A 61 -1.27 -4.90 -10.04
N ALA A 62 -2.14 -5.62 -9.31
CA ALA A 62 -3.48 -5.16 -8.95
C ALA A 62 -3.50 -4.21 -7.73
N ILE A 63 -2.69 -4.45 -6.70
CA ILE A 63 -2.62 -3.60 -5.49
C ILE A 63 -2.13 -2.19 -5.79
N VAL A 64 -1.12 -2.07 -6.68
CA VAL A 64 -0.45 -0.80 -6.98
C VAL A 64 -1.44 0.28 -7.45
N PRO A 65 -2.27 0.06 -8.50
CA PRO A 65 -3.22 1.08 -8.95
C PRO A 65 -4.28 1.42 -7.91
N ILE A 66 -4.74 0.45 -7.10
CA ILE A 66 -5.68 0.71 -6.01
C ILE A 66 -5.03 1.62 -4.95
N THR A 67 -3.78 1.34 -4.60
CA THR A 67 -3.02 2.17 -3.64
C THR A 67 -2.82 3.59 -4.17
N LEU A 68 -2.52 3.74 -5.46
CA LEU A 68 -2.37 5.04 -6.09
C LEU A 68 -3.69 5.82 -6.11
N LEU A 69 -4.81 5.16 -6.43
CA LEU A 69 -6.14 5.76 -6.37
C LEU A 69 -6.45 6.29 -4.97
N VAL A 70 -6.22 5.48 -3.93
CA VAL A 70 -6.41 5.90 -2.54
C VAL A 70 -5.50 7.09 -2.19
N ALA A 71 -4.24 7.07 -2.62
CA ALA A 71 -3.33 8.20 -2.39
C ALA A 71 -3.82 9.50 -3.06
N ILE A 72 -4.31 9.43 -4.30
CA ILE A 72 -4.89 10.58 -5.01
C ILE A 72 -6.13 11.10 -4.27
N MET A 73 -7.01 10.21 -3.81
CA MET A 73 -8.17 10.60 -3.00
C MET A 73 -7.74 11.28 -1.69
N CYS A 74 -6.72 10.75 -1.01
CA CYS A 74 -6.21 11.36 0.22
C CYS A 74 -5.64 12.76 -0.04
N LEU A 75 -4.84 12.94 -1.09
CA LEU A 75 -4.25 14.25 -1.42
C LEU A 75 -5.31 15.25 -1.88
N GLY A 76 -6.26 14.82 -2.72
CA GLY A 76 -7.29 15.69 -3.25
C GLY A 76 -8.30 16.12 -2.19
N TYR A 77 -8.65 15.26 -1.24
CA TYR A 77 -9.64 15.59 -0.22
C TYR A 77 -9.06 16.31 1.01
N PHE A 78 -7.85 15.94 1.45
CA PHE A 78 -7.27 16.45 2.70
C PHE A 78 -6.19 17.52 2.50
N GLY A 79 -5.75 17.78 1.25
CA GLY A 79 -4.71 18.78 0.95
C GLY A 79 -3.31 18.40 1.46
N ILE A 80 -2.29 19.16 1.04
CA ILE A 80 -0.90 19.00 1.51
C ILE A 80 -0.53 20.13 2.47
N GLU A 81 -0.97 21.35 2.18
CA GLU A 81 -0.62 22.57 2.92
C GLU A 81 -1.10 22.50 4.38
N ASP A 82 -2.33 22.03 4.60
CA ASP A 82 -2.94 21.91 5.93
C ASP A 82 -2.16 20.95 6.85
N ALA A 83 -1.49 19.94 6.26
CA ALA A 83 -0.74 18.92 6.99
C ALA A 83 0.63 19.42 7.52
N LEU A 84 1.21 20.46 6.93
CA LEU A 84 2.57 20.92 7.22
C LEU A 84 2.65 22.01 8.30
N GLU A 85 1.66 22.89 8.42
CA GLU A 85 1.77 24.04 9.33
C GLU A 85 1.11 23.82 10.71
N HIS A 86 -0.02 23.11 10.80
CA HIS A 86 -0.81 23.06 12.05
C HIS A 86 -1.51 21.72 12.34
N ALA A 87 -1.19 20.65 11.58
CA ALA A 87 -1.95 19.41 11.69
C ALA A 87 -1.66 18.60 12.97
N PRO A 88 -2.67 17.88 13.50
CA PRO A 88 -2.48 16.89 14.54
C PRO A 88 -1.45 15.82 14.12
N ARG A 89 -0.63 15.36 15.08
CA ARG A 89 0.44 14.35 14.83
C ARG A 89 0.00 13.14 13.97
N PRO A 90 -1.19 12.54 14.13
CA PRO A 90 -1.63 11.41 13.30
C PRO A 90 -1.71 11.76 11.81
N VAL A 91 -2.15 12.97 11.47
CA VAL A 91 -2.27 13.46 10.08
C VAL A 91 -0.88 13.63 9.46
N THR A 92 0.04 14.26 10.18
CA THR A 92 1.43 14.42 9.73
C THR A 92 2.11 13.06 9.52
N LEU A 93 1.90 12.11 10.44
CA LEU A 93 2.42 10.75 10.31
C LEU A 93 1.86 10.04 9.08
N HIS A 94 0.54 10.12 8.86
CA HIS A 94 -0.11 9.52 7.69
C HIS A 94 0.46 10.05 6.38
N MET A 95 0.64 11.37 6.28
CA MET A 95 1.19 12.00 5.09
C MET A 95 2.64 11.54 4.83
N ILE A 96 3.51 11.65 5.83
CA ILE A 96 4.93 11.29 5.70
C ILE A 96 5.06 9.80 5.37
N SER A 97 4.37 8.92 6.10
CA SER A 97 4.42 7.48 5.85
C SER A 97 3.83 7.11 4.49
N GLY A 98 2.79 7.82 4.03
CA GLY A 98 2.19 7.64 2.71
C GLY A 98 3.16 7.99 1.57
N PHE A 99 3.85 9.13 1.66
CA PHE A 99 4.88 9.50 0.68
C PHE A 99 6.06 8.52 0.68
N LEU A 100 6.54 8.13 1.87
CA LEU A 100 7.60 7.12 1.99
C LEU A 100 7.16 5.77 1.43
N LEU A 101 5.92 5.36 1.66
CA LEU A 101 5.35 4.13 1.12
C LEU A 101 5.42 4.12 -0.42
N LEU A 102 4.97 5.20 -1.06
CA LEU A 102 5.02 5.34 -2.52
C LEU A 102 6.46 5.36 -3.05
N LEU A 103 7.37 6.05 -2.36
CA LEU A 103 8.78 6.08 -2.72
C LEU A 103 9.40 4.67 -2.67
N VAL A 104 9.25 3.97 -1.55
CA VAL A 104 9.81 2.62 -1.37
C VAL A 104 9.17 1.63 -2.35
N LEU A 105 7.86 1.75 -2.61
CA LEU A 105 7.16 0.94 -3.60
C LEU A 105 7.72 1.18 -5.02
N THR A 106 7.98 2.44 -5.38
CA THR A 106 8.59 2.81 -6.66
C THR A 106 9.99 2.20 -6.80
N ILE A 107 10.81 2.31 -5.75
CA ILE A 107 12.15 1.69 -5.70
C ILE A 107 12.03 0.18 -5.85
N LYS A 108 11.10 -0.47 -5.13
CA LYS A 108 10.86 -1.92 -5.23
C LYS A 108 10.51 -2.32 -6.66
N ILE A 109 9.61 -1.60 -7.32
CA ILE A 109 9.22 -1.87 -8.72
C ILE A 109 10.42 -1.68 -9.65
N ALA A 110 11.21 -0.63 -9.46
CA ALA A 110 12.42 -0.37 -10.25
C ALA A 110 13.46 -1.49 -10.10
N VAL A 111 13.69 -1.99 -8.88
CA VAL A 111 14.59 -3.13 -8.63
C VAL A 111 14.08 -4.40 -9.33
N VAL A 112 12.77 -4.65 -9.30
CA VAL A 112 12.17 -5.82 -9.94
C VAL A 112 12.20 -5.74 -11.47
N ARG A 113 12.02 -4.56 -12.07
CA ARG A 113 11.87 -4.41 -13.53
C ARG A 113 13.15 -4.05 -14.27
N TRP A 114 14.06 -3.32 -13.63
CA TRP A 114 15.25 -2.76 -14.29
C TRP A 114 16.55 -3.16 -13.59
N TRP A 115 16.55 -3.28 -12.27
CA TRP A 115 17.79 -3.46 -11.49
C TRP A 115 17.93 -4.83 -10.84
N HIS A 116 17.92 -5.89 -11.65
CA HIS A 116 17.94 -7.28 -11.17
C HIS A 116 19.14 -7.62 -10.28
N GLY A 117 20.28 -6.92 -10.42
CA GLY A 117 21.46 -7.08 -9.57
C GLY A 117 21.25 -6.70 -8.09
N MET A 118 20.21 -5.94 -7.78
CA MET A 118 19.83 -5.56 -6.41
C MET A 118 18.80 -6.51 -5.78
N GLY A 119 18.51 -7.64 -6.41
CA GLY A 119 17.49 -8.60 -5.95
C GLY A 119 17.63 -9.06 -4.50
N ARG A 120 18.85 -9.05 -3.93
CA ARG A 120 19.11 -9.38 -2.53
C ARG A 120 18.37 -8.47 -1.52
N PHE A 121 18.03 -7.25 -1.92
CA PHE A 121 17.35 -6.27 -1.05
C PHE A 121 15.82 -6.34 -1.15
N LEU A 122 15.26 -7.15 -2.06
CA LEU A 122 13.81 -7.27 -2.24
C LEU A 122 13.05 -7.67 -0.95
N PRO A 123 13.56 -8.56 -0.08
CA PRO A 123 12.91 -8.85 1.19
C PRO A 123 12.82 -7.62 2.10
N ALA A 124 13.92 -6.86 2.22
CA ALA A 124 13.96 -5.66 3.04
C ALA A 124 12.99 -4.59 2.50
N LEU A 125 12.98 -4.36 1.19
CA LEU A 125 12.02 -3.45 0.54
C LEU A 125 10.57 -3.91 0.76
N GLY A 126 10.30 -5.22 0.67
CA GLY A 126 8.99 -5.79 0.95
C GLY A 126 8.52 -5.54 2.39
N ILE A 127 9.41 -5.76 3.37
CA ILE A 127 9.14 -5.48 4.79
C ILE A 127 8.90 -3.98 5.00
N SER A 128 9.75 -3.11 4.41
CA SER A 128 9.57 -1.66 4.51
C SER A 128 8.22 -1.20 3.95
N VAL A 129 7.79 -1.73 2.80
CA VAL A 129 6.46 -1.45 2.23
C VAL A 129 5.36 -1.87 3.21
N LEU A 130 5.44 -3.08 3.78
CA LEU A 130 4.44 -3.56 4.73
C LEU A 130 4.39 -2.69 5.99
N THR A 131 5.55 -2.37 6.57
CA THR A 131 5.65 -1.53 7.77
C THR A 131 5.09 -0.13 7.50
N LEU A 132 5.48 0.50 6.41
CA LEU A 132 4.98 1.83 6.04
C LEU A 132 3.47 1.81 5.74
N PHE A 133 2.97 0.74 5.12
CA PHE A 133 1.54 0.54 4.92
C PHE A 133 0.79 0.47 6.26
N VAL A 134 1.27 -0.34 7.21
CA VAL A 134 0.66 -0.47 8.54
C VAL A 134 0.66 0.87 9.28
N ILE A 135 1.77 1.62 9.26
CA ILE A 135 1.85 2.94 9.88
C ILE A 135 0.85 3.91 9.22
N THR A 136 0.79 3.93 7.89
CA THR A 136 -0.13 4.78 7.11
C THR A 136 -1.59 4.42 7.39
N TRP A 137 -1.88 3.13 7.54
CA TRP A 137 -3.22 2.63 7.83
C TRP A 137 -3.64 2.96 9.27
N LEU A 138 -2.78 2.72 10.27
CA LEU A 138 -3.06 3.03 11.67
C LEU A 138 -3.27 4.54 11.89
N SER A 139 -2.49 5.37 11.20
CA SER A 139 -2.60 6.84 11.29
C SER A 139 -3.83 7.43 10.58
N SER A 140 -4.53 6.66 9.73
CA SER A 140 -5.76 7.13 9.05
C SER A 140 -7.03 6.39 9.42
N ALA A 141 -7.02 5.07 9.53
CA ALA A 141 -8.21 4.24 9.74
C ALA A 141 -8.30 3.76 11.19
N GLY A 142 -7.16 3.49 11.84
CA GLY A 142 -7.12 3.03 13.24
C GLY A 142 -7.61 4.05 14.27
N VAL A 143 -7.84 5.30 13.88
CA VAL A 143 -8.45 6.32 14.76
C VAL A 143 -9.98 6.24 14.74
N TYR A 144 -10.58 5.63 13.71
CA TYR A 144 -12.03 5.57 13.50
C TYR A 144 -12.63 4.16 13.66
N LEU A 145 -11.78 3.14 13.86
CA LEU A 145 -12.15 1.76 14.22
C LEU A 145 -11.92 1.53 15.71
#